data_AF-A0A3B0G4A6-F1
#
_entry.id   AF-A0A3B0G4A6-F1
#
_cell.length_a   1.000
_cell.length_b   1.000
_cell.length_c   1.000
_cell.angle_alpha   90.00
_cell.angle_beta   90.00
_cell.angle_gamma   90.00
#
_symmetry.space_group_name_H-M   'P 1'
#
loop_
_entity.id
_entity.type
_entity.pdbx_description
1 polymer ?
#
loop_
_entity_poly.entity_id
_entity_poly.type
_entity_poly.pdbx_seq_one_letter_code
_entity_poly.pdbx_strand_id
1 'polypeptide(L)'
;MGQRWNSLKVAGLALDVPDQLASSNEFGIEGGAAVLEGAGLRLTVDASPFADPLTRYAAKPGYEHWREAVGSNIADFVLFEEAGTRTIAANIPGRVTAVVHQPADAPRDVALQILRSIRTDKGESND
;
A
#
# COMPACT_ATOMS: atom_id res chain seq x y z
N MET A 1 -17.44 16.82 4.21
CA MET A 1 -17.36 15.79 5.26
C MET A 1 -16.04 15.06 5.06
N GLY A 2 -15.15 15.08 6.05
CA GLY A 2 -13.79 14.54 5.90
C GLY A 2 -13.80 13.02 5.68
N GLN A 3 -12.84 12.54 4.90
CA GLN A 3 -12.58 11.11 4.72
C GLN A 3 -12.30 10.47 6.09
N ARG A 4 -13.09 9.46 6.47
CA ARG A 4 -12.87 8.67 7.69
C ARG A 4 -11.83 7.60 7.42
N TRP A 5 -10.93 7.40 8.37
CA TRP A 5 -9.82 6.45 8.29
C TRP A 5 -9.96 5.38 9.36
N ASN A 6 -9.68 4.13 8.99
CA ASN A 6 -9.62 2.97 9.86
C ASN A 6 -8.20 2.39 9.86
N SER A 7 -7.78 1.82 10.99
CA SER A 7 -6.51 1.11 11.07
C SER A 7 -6.71 -0.36 10.69
N LEU A 8 -6.08 -0.77 9.60
CA LEU A 8 -5.99 -2.15 9.15
C LEU A 8 -4.72 -2.79 9.70
N LYS A 9 -4.82 -4.04 10.16
CA LYS A 9 -3.70 -4.85 10.63
C LYS A 9 -3.49 -6.07 9.73
N VAL A 10 -2.27 -6.26 9.25
CA VAL A 10 -1.86 -7.37 8.36
C VAL A 10 -0.47 -7.83 8.77
N ALA A 11 -0.31 -9.12 9.09
CA ALA A 11 1.00 -9.74 9.33
C ALA A 11 1.94 -8.98 10.30
N GLY A 12 1.40 -8.38 11.37
CA GLY A 12 2.19 -7.61 12.34
C GLY A 12 2.54 -6.18 11.88
N LEU A 13 1.87 -5.69 10.84
CA LEU A 13 1.91 -4.31 10.35
C LEU A 13 0.54 -3.66 10.52
N ALA A 14 0.55 -2.35 10.72
CA ALA A 14 -0.64 -1.52 10.73
C ALA A 14 -0.54 -0.45 9.63
N LEU A 15 -1.67 -0.13 9.01
CA LEU A 15 -1.82 0.92 8.01
C LEU A 15 -3.20 1.58 8.13
N ASP A 16 -3.28 2.87 7.86
CA ASP A 16 -4.53 3.60 7.87
C ASP A 16 -5.13 3.58 6.46
N VAL A 17 -6.38 3.13 6.38
CA VAL A 17 -7.14 2.96 5.14
C VAL A 17 -8.46 3.73 5.22
N PRO A 18 -8.96 4.32 4.12
CA PRO A 18 -10.30 4.88 4.11
C PRO A 18 -11.36 3.87 4.57
N ASP A 19 -12.33 4.32 5.36
CA ASP A 19 -13.44 3.49 5.87
C ASP A 19 -14.27 2.83 4.76
N GLN A 20 -14.24 3.41 3.56
CA GLN A 20 -14.92 2.87 2.39
C GLN A 20 -14.21 1.66 1.77
N LEU A 21 -12.96 1.36 2.14
CA LEU A 21 -12.25 0.16 1.72
C LEU A 21 -12.73 -1.03 2.56
N ALA A 22 -13.53 -1.88 1.93
CA ALA A 22 -13.96 -3.13 2.54
C ALA A 22 -12.94 -4.24 2.22
N SER A 23 -12.74 -5.18 3.14
CA SER A 23 -11.95 -6.38 2.86
C SER A 23 -12.61 -7.15 1.72
N SER A 24 -11.90 -7.30 0.60
CA SER A 24 -12.31 -8.24 -0.43
C SER A 24 -12.05 -9.64 0.10
N ASN A 25 -12.98 -10.58 -0.15
CA ASN A 25 -13.01 -11.93 0.39
C ASN A 25 -11.78 -12.83 0.03
N GLU A 26 -10.71 -12.26 -0.53
CA GLU A 26 -9.42 -12.89 -0.79
C GLU A 26 -8.50 -12.75 0.43
N PHE A 27 -8.86 -13.43 1.53
CA PHE A 27 -7.88 -13.72 2.57
C PHE A 27 -7.03 -14.90 2.10
N GLY A 28 -5.78 -14.63 1.73
CA GLY A 28 -4.80 -15.68 1.51
C GLY A 28 -4.70 -16.58 2.74
N ILE A 29 -4.72 -17.89 2.52
CA ILE A 29 -4.89 -18.97 3.52
C ILE A 29 -3.80 -18.94 4.63
N GLU A 30 -2.78 -18.07 4.51
CA GLU A 30 -1.68 -17.91 5.46
C GLU A 30 -1.39 -16.44 5.80
N GLY A 31 -2.37 -15.63 6.23
CA GLY A 31 -2.19 -14.43 7.09
C GLY A 31 -1.21 -13.30 6.68
N GLY A 32 -0.54 -13.43 5.54
CA GLY A 32 0.57 -12.60 5.08
C GLY A 32 0.17 -11.60 4.01
N ALA A 33 -1.01 -11.74 3.42
CA ALA A 33 -1.52 -10.83 2.40
C ALA A 33 -2.99 -10.47 2.65
N ALA A 34 -3.37 -9.24 2.27
CA ALA A 34 -4.74 -8.75 2.33
C ALA A 34 -5.07 -7.91 1.10
N VAL A 35 -6.30 -8.02 0.63
CA VAL A 35 -6.85 -7.21 -0.46
C VAL A 35 -8.07 -6.45 0.05
N LEU A 36 -8.11 -5.15 -0.19
CA LEU A 36 -9.24 -4.28 0.15
C LEU A 36 -9.66 -3.49 -1.07
N GLU A 37 -10.96 -3.38 -1.27
CA GLU A 37 -11.54 -2.68 -2.42
C GLU A 37 -12.69 -1.78 -1.98
N GLY A 38 -12.81 -0.63 -2.63
CA GLY A 38 -13.83 0.35 -2.32
C GLY A 38 -13.45 1.76 -2.76
N ALA A 39 -14.46 2.61 -2.98
CA ALA A 39 -14.27 3.99 -3.45
C ALA A 39 -13.40 4.12 -4.73
N GLY A 40 -13.40 3.10 -5.60
CA GLY A 40 -12.57 3.06 -6.82
C GLY A 40 -11.10 2.72 -6.55
N LEU A 41 -10.73 2.36 -5.32
CA LEU A 41 -9.39 1.95 -4.94
C LEU A 41 -9.35 0.43 -4.75
N ARG A 42 -8.23 -0.19 -5.12
CA ARG A 42 -7.87 -1.56 -4.75
C ARG A 42 -6.50 -1.54 -4.09
N LEU A 43 -6.47 -1.84 -2.79
CA LEU A 43 -5.26 -1.97 -2.00
C LEU A 43 -4.92 -3.46 -1.84
N THR A 44 -3.69 -3.81 -2.16
CA THR A 44 -3.10 -5.12 -1.90
C THR A 44 -1.92 -4.93 -0.97
N VAL A 45 -1.90 -5.65 0.15
CA VAL A 45 -0.77 -5.69 1.08
C VAL A 45 -0.24 -7.10 1.08
N ASP A 46 1.07 -7.26 0.90
CA ASP A 46 1.78 -8.53 0.94
C ASP A 46 3.02 -8.38 1.83
N ALA A 47 3.03 -9.07 2.96
CA ALA A 47 4.13 -9.08 3.92
C ALA A 47 5.09 -10.27 3.69
N SER A 48 5.12 -10.83 2.47
CA SER A 48 5.99 -11.95 2.16
C SER A 48 7.44 -11.47 1.91
N PRO A 49 8.45 -12.29 2.23
CA PRO A 49 9.86 -11.94 2.00
C PRO A 49 10.24 -11.92 0.50
N PHE A 50 9.33 -12.32 -0.39
CA PHE A 50 9.52 -12.37 -1.84
C PHE A 50 8.81 -11.23 -2.58
N ALA A 51 8.37 -10.23 -1.84
CA ALA A 51 7.62 -9.12 -2.41
C ALA A 51 8.43 -8.43 -3.53
N ASP A 52 7.77 -8.24 -4.68
CA ASP A 52 8.40 -7.91 -5.96
C ASP A 52 9.27 -6.65 -5.86
N PRO A 53 10.50 -6.63 -6.43
CA PRO A 53 11.43 -5.53 -6.25
C PRO A 53 11.00 -4.20 -6.91
N LEU A 54 9.79 -4.11 -7.47
CA LEU A 54 9.14 -2.94 -8.10
C LEU A 54 9.91 -2.30 -9.28
N THR A 55 11.17 -2.69 -9.50
CA THR A 55 12.06 -2.23 -10.57
C THR A 55 11.69 -2.79 -11.94
N ARG A 56 10.92 -3.87 -11.99
CA ARG A 56 10.44 -4.47 -13.26
C ARG A 56 9.46 -3.58 -14.03
N TYR A 57 8.92 -2.53 -13.40
CA TYR A 57 7.94 -1.62 -14.00
C TYR A 57 8.56 -0.38 -14.64
N ALA A 58 9.89 -0.26 -14.68
CA ALA A 58 10.57 0.93 -15.21
C ALA A 58 10.21 1.28 -16.68
N ALA A 59 9.75 0.30 -17.46
CA ALA A 59 9.31 0.51 -18.84
C ALA A 59 7.84 0.95 -18.97
N LYS A 60 7.08 1.05 -17.87
CA LYS A 60 5.67 1.45 -17.89
C LYS A 60 5.54 2.97 -18.13
N PRO A 61 4.47 3.41 -18.82
CA PRO A 61 4.26 4.83 -19.03
C PRO A 61 3.96 5.53 -17.70
N GLY A 62 4.45 6.76 -17.55
CA GLY A 62 4.33 7.51 -16.31
C GLY A 62 5.12 6.90 -15.14
N TYR A 63 6.14 6.08 -15.42
CA TYR A 63 6.96 5.49 -14.37
C TYR A 63 7.72 6.57 -13.58
N GLU A 64 7.51 6.58 -12.27
CA GLU A 64 8.29 7.33 -11.30
C GLU A 64 8.80 6.35 -10.24
N HIS A 65 10.03 6.54 -9.79
CA HIS A 65 10.61 5.84 -8.64
C HIS A 65 11.25 6.85 -7.71
N TRP A 66 10.98 6.69 -6.42
CA TRP A 66 11.63 7.48 -5.38
C TRP A 66 11.72 6.68 -4.09
N ARG A 67 12.53 7.18 -3.15
CA ARG A 67 12.67 6.62 -1.81
C ARG A 67 12.19 7.64 -0.80
N GLU A 68 11.49 7.17 0.21
CA GLU A 68 10.98 8.01 1.29
C GLU A 68 11.01 7.26 2.63
N ALA A 69 11.18 8.00 3.72
CA ALA A 69 11.06 7.45 5.05
C ALA A 69 9.59 7.18 5.40
N VAL A 70 9.27 5.95 5.80
CA VAL A 70 7.95 5.50 6.24
C VAL A 70 8.10 4.87 7.62
N GLY A 71 7.65 5.61 8.64
CA GLY A 71 7.98 5.30 10.03
C GLY A 71 9.50 5.30 10.25
N SER A 72 10.03 4.18 10.76
CA SER A 72 11.48 3.99 10.98
C SER A 72 12.21 3.29 9.82
N ASN A 73 11.54 3.04 8.70
CA ASN A 73 12.11 2.33 7.56
C ASN A 73 12.23 3.25 6.34
N ILE A 74 13.12 2.90 5.40
CA ILE A 74 13.15 3.49 4.06
C ILE A 74 12.33 2.59 3.14
N ALA A 75 11.34 3.18 2.48
CA ALA A 75 10.50 2.51 1.50
C ALA A 75 10.87 2.96 0.08
N ASP A 76 10.88 2.00 -0.84
CA ASP A 76 10.96 2.23 -2.28
C ASP A 76 9.55 2.38 -2.84
N PHE A 77 9.26 3.54 -3.40
CA PHE A 77 7.99 3.84 -4.04
C PHE A 77 8.12 3.77 -5.55
N VAL A 78 7.10 3.20 -6.20
CA VAL A 78 6.93 3.34 -7.64
C VAL A 78 5.53 3.82 -7.96
N LEU A 79 5.42 4.61 -9.02
CA LEU A 79 4.16 5.00 -9.64
C LEU A 79 4.26 4.67 -11.12
N PHE A 80 3.19 4.16 -11.71
CA PHE A 80 3.05 4.07 -13.16
C PHE A 80 1.56 4.00 -13.54
N GLU A 81 1.28 4.16 -14.82
CA GLU A 81 -0.06 4.08 -15.36
C GLU A 81 -0.16 2.97 -16.41
N GLU A 82 -1.28 2.26 -16.44
CA GLU A 82 -1.57 1.23 -17.44
C GLU A 82 -3.08 1.14 -17.66
N ALA A 83 -3.51 1.21 -18.93
CA ALA A 83 -4.91 1.05 -19.32
C ALA A 83 -5.92 1.92 -18.53
N GLY A 84 -5.54 3.16 -18.20
CA GLY A 84 -6.37 4.10 -17.44
C GLY A 84 -6.38 3.87 -15.92
N THR A 85 -5.57 2.95 -15.42
CA THR A 85 -5.33 2.70 -14.00
C THR A 85 -3.96 3.21 -13.62
N ARG A 86 -3.87 3.99 -12.54
CA ARG A 86 -2.62 4.35 -11.89
C ARG A 86 -2.35 3.36 -10.77
N THR A 87 -1.13 2.83 -10.76
CA THR A 87 -0.61 1.96 -9.72
C THR A 87 0.43 2.73 -8.93
N ILE A 88 0.27 2.78 -7.62
CA ILE A 88 1.31 3.26 -6.69
C ILE A 88 1.63 2.13 -5.74
N ALA A 89 2.91 1.77 -5.64
CA ALA A 89 3.37 0.74 -4.72
C ALA A 89 4.47 1.28 -3.81
N ALA A 90 4.52 0.76 -2.59
CA ALA A 90 5.61 0.95 -1.65
C ALA A 90 6.13 -0.41 -1.21
N ASN A 91 7.44 -0.61 -1.34
CA ASN A 91 8.15 -1.77 -0.84
C ASN A 91 9.06 -1.36 0.32
N ILE A 92 8.90 -2.02 1.46
CA ILE A 92 9.83 -1.97 2.58
C ILE A 92 10.61 -3.29 2.56
N PRO A 93 11.89 -3.27 2.14
CA PRO A 93 12.68 -4.49 1.94
C PRO A 93 12.65 -5.44 3.14
N GLY A 94 12.30 -6.70 2.89
CA GLY A 94 12.23 -7.75 3.91
C GLY A 94 11.05 -7.62 4.89
N ARG A 95 10.08 -6.73 4.63
CA ARG A 95 8.89 -6.56 5.48
C ARG A 95 7.58 -6.61 4.73
N VAL A 96 7.38 -5.75 3.72
CA VAL A 96 6.08 -5.61 3.07
C VAL A 96 6.17 -4.92 1.72
N THR A 97 5.33 -5.34 0.79
CA THR A 97 4.92 -4.54 -0.36
C THR A 97 3.43 -4.23 -0.26
N ALA A 98 3.09 -2.96 -0.37
CA ALA A 98 1.72 -2.50 -0.50
C ALA A 98 1.53 -1.85 -1.87
N VAL A 99 0.44 -2.18 -2.56
CA VAL A 99 0.10 -1.72 -3.90
C VAL A 99 -1.30 -1.16 -3.89
N VAL A 100 -1.46 0.07 -4.37
CA VAL A 100 -2.75 0.73 -4.55
C VAL A 100 -3.00 0.93 -6.04
N HIS A 101 -4.11 0.38 -6.54
CA HIS A 101 -4.64 0.66 -7.87
C HIS A 101 -5.78 1.65 -7.74
N GLN A 102 -5.80 2.64 -8.63
CA GLN A 102 -6.86 3.65 -8.71
C GLN A 102 -7.02 4.15 -10.15
N PRO A 103 -8.14 4.80 -10.51
CA PRO A 103 -8.26 5.48 -11.80
C PRO A 103 -7.14 6.50 -12.01
N ALA A 104 -6.62 6.63 -13.23
CA ALA A 104 -5.52 7.57 -13.51
C ALA A 104 -5.88 9.04 -13.23
N ASP A 105 -7.16 9.38 -13.34
CA ASP A 105 -7.69 10.72 -13.02
C ASP A 105 -7.89 10.95 -11.50
N ALA A 106 -7.79 9.90 -10.67
CA ALA A 106 -7.97 10.02 -9.23
C ALA A 106 -6.78 10.73 -8.56
N PRO A 107 -7.02 11.50 -7.48
CA PRO A 107 -5.96 12.17 -6.74
C PRO A 107 -5.03 11.16 -6.08
N ARG A 108 -3.73 11.26 -6.35
CA ARG A 108 -2.72 10.34 -5.80
C ARG A 108 -2.55 10.44 -4.28
N ASP A 109 -2.98 11.54 -3.67
CA ASP A 109 -2.82 11.81 -2.25
C ASP A 109 -3.38 10.73 -1.34
N VAL A 110 -4.55 10.15 -1.67
CA VAL A 110 -5.15 9.09 -0.85
C VAL A 110 -4.27 7.84 -0.86
N ALA A 111 -3.82 7.42 -2.04
CA ALA A 111 -2.92 6.27 -2.17
C ALA A 111 -1.60 6.50 -1.43
N LEU A 112 -1.01 7.68 -1.55
CA LEU A 112 0.23 8.03 -0.83
C LEU A 112 0.02 8.07 0.68
N GLN A 113 -1.11 8.61 1.16
CA GLN A 113 -1.43 8.63 2.59
C GLN A 113 -1.57 7.21 3.16
N ILE A 114 -2.24 6.30 2.44
CA ILE A 114 -2.32 4.88 2.82
C ILE A 114 -0.90 4.29 2.94
N LEU A 115 -0.08 4.42 1.89
CA LEU A 115 1.25 3.81 1.86
C LEU A 115 2.22 4.40 2.89
N ARG A 116 2.13 5.71 3.16
CA ARG A 116 2.95 6.40 4.17
C ARG A 116 2.55 6.10 5.60
N SER A 117 1.36 5.54 5.82
CA SER A 117 0.87 5.17 7.15
C SER A 117 1.38 3.82 7.66
N ILE A 118 2.09 3.05 6.80
CA ILE A 118 2.61 1.73 7.13
C ILE A 118 3.55 1.83 8.33
N ARG A 119 3.24 1.05 9.36
CA ARG A 119 4.00 0.97 10.60
C ARG A 119 3.96 -0.45 11.16
N THR A 120 4.82 -0.73 12.12
CA THR A 120 4.76 -2.03 12.83
C THR A 120 3.55 -2.02 13.77
N ASP A 121 2.80 -3.13 13.85
CA ASP A 121 1.65 -3.29 14.75
C ASP A 121 2.05 -3.50 16.22
N LYS A 122 3.35 -3.66 16.50
CA LYS A 122 3.85 -3.48 17.86
C LYS A 122 3.55 -2.04 18.26
N GLY A 123 2.50 -1.86 19.05
CA GLY A 123 2.29 -0.62 19.77
C GLY A 123 3.63 -0.19 20.33
N GLU A 124 4.04 1.03 20.03
CA GLU A 124 5.17 1.65 20.70
C GLU A 124 4.87 1.48 22.20
N SER A 125 5.58 0.54 22.84
CA SER A 125 5.63 0.46 24.28
C SER A 125 6.30 1.75 24.70
N ASN A 126 5.47 2.74 25.00
CA ASN A 126 5.87 3.93 25.69
C ASN A 126 6.21 3.48 27.12
N ASP A 127 7.46 3.08 27.32
CA ASP A 127 8.08 3.03 28.65
C ASP A 127 8.16 4.46 29.22
#